data_AF-X1V875-F1
#
_entry.id   AF-X1V875-F1
#
_cell.length_a   1.000
_cell.length_b   1.000
_cell.length_c   1.000
_cell.angle_alpha   90.00
_cell.angle_beta   90.00
_cell.angle_gamma   90.00
#
_symmetry.space_group_name_H-M   'P 1'
#
loop_
_entity.id
_entity.type
_entity.pdbx_description
1 polymer ?
#
loop_
_entity_poly.entity_id
_entity_poly.type
_entity_poly.pdbx_seq_one_letter_code
_entity_poly.pdbx_strand_id
1 'polypeptide(L)'
;MPTLRLTTAVPAGSVVTNAMAGSKFEQLPFPASVAIYQTASGTNITDGDVTCDVTMGNAIEGDQLSLPVVDAAVTGDNGPQRNRHLVASGVADAHDRIQIKLTNGDASNAAVVISLIEIRPV
;
A
#
# COMPACT_ATOMS: atom_id res chain seq x y z
N MET A 1 -17.10 -9.05 -2.25
CA MET A 1 -15.87 -8.79 -1.49
C MET A 1 -15.39 -7.41 -1.87
N PRO A 2 -15.51 -6.41 -0.99
CA PRO A 2 -15.08 -5.06 -1.29
C PRO A 2 -13.57 -5.03 -1.55
N THR A 3 -13.19 -4.34 -2.62
CA THR A 3 -11.80 -4.07 -2.97
C THR A 3 -11.64 -2.59 -3.19
N LEU A 4 -10.56 -2.02 -2.67
CA LEU A 4 -10.19 -0.64 -2.89
C LEU A 4 -8.91 -0.61 -3.73
N ARG A 5 -8.92 0.16 -4.83
CA ARG A 5 -7.73 0.41 -5.63
C ARG A 5 -7.37 1.89 -5.50
N LEU A 6 -6.13 2.17 -5.11
CA LEU A 6 -5.63 3.53 -4.88
C LEU A 6 -4.36 3.74 -5.71
N THR A 7 -4.20 4.95 -6.21
CA THR A 7 -2.96 5.41 -6.81
C THR A 7 -2.48 6.60 -5.99
N THR A 8 -1.26 6.51 -5.47
CA THR A 8 -0.69 7.50 -4.56
C THR A 8 0.63 8.00 -5.14
N ALA A 9 0.71 9.30 -5.39
CA ALA A 9 1.98 9.94 -5.72
C ALA A 9 2.81 10.07 -4.42
N VAL A 10 4.06 9.62 -4.47
CA VAL A 10 5.01 9.70 -3.37
C VAL A 10 6.20 10.53 -3.85
N PRO A 11 6.23 11.85 -3.54
CA PRO A 11 7.34 12.72 -3.91
C PRO A 11 8.70 12.18 -3.45
N ALA A 12 9.76 12.61 -4.12
CA ALA A 12 11.13 12.26 -3.73
C ALA A 12 11.43 12.71 -2.29
N GLY A 13 12.09 11.84 -1.52
CA GLY A 13 12.53 12.10 -0.14
C GLY A 13 11.38 12.39 0.84
N SER A 14 10.18 11.89 0.55
CA SER A 14 8.97 12.25 1.29
C SER A 14 8.31 11.05 1.97
N VAL A 15 7.40 11.38 2.90
CA VAL A 15 6.54 10.42 3.58
C VAL A 15 5.09 10.79 3.33
N VAL A 16 4.31 9.83 2.84
CA VAL A 16 2.84 9.89 2.82
C VAL A 16 2.33 9.18 4.06
N THR A 17 1.70 9.93 4.97
CA THR A 17 1.34 9.46 6.31
C THR A 17 0.21 8.43 6.35
N ASN A 18 -0.77 8.52 5.44
CA ASN A 18 -1.74 7.46 5.20
C ASN A 18 -2.26 7.53 3.75
N ALA A 19 -1.87 6.58 2.92
CA ALA A 19 -2.33 6.47 1.54
C ALA A 19 -3.84 6.22 1.43
N MET A 20 -4.49 5.74 2.50
CA MET A 20 -5.94 5.50 2.55
C MET A 20 -6.75 6.66 3.15
N ALA A 21 -6.10 7.78 3.49
CA ALA A 21 -6.77 8.89 4.15
C ALA A 21 -8.02 9.37 3.38
N GLY A 22 -9.16 9.45 4.07
CA GLY A 22 -10.44 9.89 3.50
C GLY A 22 -11.22 8.79 2.76
N SER A 23 -10.67 7.57 2.66
CA SER A 23 -11.42 6.42 2.15
C SER A 23 -12.49 5.97 3.15
N LYS A 24 -13.65 5.54 2.65
CA LYS A 24 -14.69 4.91 3.49
C LYS A 24 -14.24 3.59 4.11
N PHE A 25 -13.15 3.00 3.59
CA PHE A 25 -12.53 1.79 4.10
C PHE A 25 -11.31 2.07 4.97
N GLU A 26 -10.99 3.34 5.25
CA GLU A 26 -9.96 3.70 6.23
C GLU A 26 -10.34 3.24 7.63
N GLN A 27 -11.63 3.30 7.97
CA GLN A 27 -12.17 2.79 9.22
C GLN A 27 -13.12 1.63 8.93
N LEU A 28 -12.87 0.49 9.55
CA LEU A 28 -13.67 -0.71 9.30
C LEU A 28 -15.01 -0.65 10.06
N PRO A 29 -16.14 -0.94 9.40
CA PRO A 29 -17.43 -0.99 10.10
C PRO A 29 -17.73 -2.34 10.76
N PHE A 30 -16.91 -3.37 10.51
CA PHE A 30 -17.04 -4.72 11.02
C PHE A 30 -15.66 -5.37 11.12
N PRO A 31 -15.49 -6.44 11.92
CA PRO A 31 -14.23 -7.18 11.93
C PRO A 31 -13.95 -7.75 10.55
N ALA A 32 -12.72 -7.61 10.06
CA ALA A 32 -12.36 -8.03 8.72
C ALA A 32 -10.93 -8.55 8.62
N SER A 33 -10.72 -9.54 7.76
CA SER A 33 -9.41 -9.86 7.22
C SER A 33 -9.08 -8.88 6.09
N VAL A 34 -7.89 -8.30 6.15
CA VAL A 34 -7.41 -7.30 5.21
C VAL A 34 -6.14 -7.81 4.56
N ALA A 35 -6.07 -7.75 3.23
CA ALA A 35 -4.86 -8.05 2.46
C ALA A 35 -4.50 -6.85 1.58
N ILE A 36 -3.23 -6.46 1.61
CA ILE A 36 -2.71 -5.28 0.93
C ILE A 36 -1.67 -5.73 -0.09
N TYR A 37 -1.94 -5.39 -1.35
CA TYR A 37 -1.05 -5.65 -2.47
C TYR A 37 -0.59 -4.33 -3.06
N GLN A 38 0.71 -4.15 -3.26
CA GLN A 38 1.24 -2.87 -3.75
C GLN A 38 2.40 -3.06 -4.71
N THR A 39 2.53 -2.09 -5.62
CA THR A 39 3.67 -1.94 -6.53
C THR A 39 4.05 -0.48 -6.59
N ALA A 40 5.35 -0.20 -6.66
CA ALA A 40 5.87 1.14 -6.96
C ALA A 40 6.25 1.23 -8.44
N SER A 41 6.22 2.44 -8.99
CA SER A 41 6.67 2.72 -10.36
C SER A 41 7.18 4.16 -10.42
N GLY A 42 8.16 4.42 -11.29
CA GLY A 42 8.74 5.74 -11.45
C GLY A 42 10.03 5.67 -12.24
N THR A 43 10.44 6.79 -12.84
CA THR A 43 11.70 6.87 -13.58
C THR A 43 12.86 6.72 -12.59
N ASN A 44 13.76 5.77 -12.85
CA ASN A 44 14.95 5.50 -12.03
C ASN A 44 14.66 5.10 -10.56
N ILE A 45 13.44 4.67 -10.25
CA ILE A 45 13.12 4.07 -8.95
C ILE A 45 13.56 2.61 -8.97
N THR A 46 14.14 2.14 -7.87
CA THR A 46 14.63 0.78 -7.66
C THR A 46 13.97 0.10 -6.45
N ASP A 47 14.05 -1.22 -6.39
CA ASP A 47 13.49 -2.00 -5.28
C ASP A 47 14.11 -1.54 -3.95
N GLY A 48 13.25 -1.14 -3.01
CA GLY A 48 13.67 -0.62 -1.70
C GLY A 48 13.71 0.91 -1.59
N ASP A 49 13.64 1.64 -2.70
CA ASP A 49 13.52 3.11 -2.64
C ASP A 49 12.18 3.52 -2.03
N VAL A 50 11.11 2.76 -2.30
CA VAL A 50 9.82 2.97 -1.67
C VAL A 50 9.53 1.84 -0.68
N THR A 51 9.25 2.22 0.55
CA THR A 51 8.85 1.31 1.63
C THR A 51 7.44 1.63 2.13
N CYS A 52 6.81 0.63 2.75
CA CYS A 52 5.47 0.74 3.31
C CYS A 52 5.43 0.23 4.76
N ASP A 53 4.75 0.99 5.62
CA ASP A 53 4.34 0.54 6.95
C ASP A 53 2.83 0.33 6.93
N VAL A 54 2.36 -0.79 7.47
CA VAL A 54 0.96 -1.16 7.53
C VAL A 54 0.55 -1.38 8.98
N THR A 55 -0.46 -0.62 9.41
CA THR A 55 -1.07 -0.81 10.73
C THR A 55 -2.58 -1.00 10.62
N MET A 56 -3.12 -1.80 11.55
CA MET A 56 -4.55 -2.04 11.69
C MET A 56 -4.89 -1.85 13.17
N GLY A 57 -5.60 -0.77 13.49
CA GLY A 57 -5.86 -0.40 14.88
C GLY A 57 -4.56 -0.12 15.63
N ASN A 58 -4.26 -0.95 16.63
CA ASN A 58 -3.02 -0.89 17.41
C ASN A 58 -1.96 -1.93 16.98
N ALA A 59 -2.25 -2.76 15.98
CA ALA A 59 -1.34 -3.79 15.48
C ALA A 59 -0.49 -3.26 14.32
N ILE A 60 0.79 -3.64 14.32
CA ILE A 60 1.71 -3.44 13.19
C ILE A 60 1.72 -4.74 12.40
N GLU A 61 1.20 -4.69 11.18
CA GLU A 61 1.14 -5.84 10.27
C GLU A 61 2.35 -5.89 9.33
N GLY A 62 3.03 -4.76 9.17
CA GLY A 62 4.26 -4.63 8.39
C GLY A 62 4.98 -3.32 8.71
N ASP A 63 6.31 -3.37 8.78
CA ASP A 63 7.16 -2.21 9.06
C ASP A 63 8.30 -2.16 8.04
N GLN A 64 8.48 -1.01 7.40
CA GLN A 64 9.49 -0.74 6.36
C GLN A 64 9.55 -1.80 5.25
N LEU A 65 8.40 -2.29 4.81
CA LEU A 65 8.31 -3.31 3.77
C LEU A 65 8.69 -2.71 2.41
N SER A 66 9.71 -3.26 1.77
CA SER A 66 10.12 -2.85 0.42
C SER A 66 9.03 -3.17 -0.60
N LEU A 67 8.69 -2.20 -1.44
CA LEU A 67 7.71 -2.39 -2.50
C LEU A 67 8.39 -2.84 -3.79
N PRO A 68 7.85 -3.86 -4.48
CA PRO A 68 8.36 -4.25 -5.79
C PRO A 68 8.14 -3.11 -6.80
N VAL A 69 9.18 -2.79 -7.56
CA VAL A 69 9.10 -1.81 -8.64
C VAL A 69 8.67 -2.49 -9.92
N VAL A 70 7.60 -1.98 -10.52
CA VAL A 70 7.15 -2.37 -11.85
C VAL A 70 7.44 -1.24 -12.82
N ASP A 71 8.08 -1.58 -13.93
CA ASP A 71 8.34 -0.62 -14.99
C ASP A 71 7.04 -0.39 -15.79
N ALA A 72 6.45 0.78 -15.57
CA ALA A 72 5.22 1.21 -16.25
C ALA A 72 5.38 1.27 -17.78
N ALA A 73 6.60 1.34 -18.30
CA ALA A 73 6.87 1.38 -19.74
C ALA A 73 7.07 0.00 -20.38
N VAL A 74 7.44 -1.03 -19.61
CA VAL A 74 7.93 -2.32 -20.16
C VAL A 74 6.91 -3.45 -20.04
N THR A 75 5.89 -3.31 -19.20
CA THR A 75 4.94 -4.39 -18.97
C THR A 75 3.51 -3.88 -18.98
N GLY A 76 2.60 -4.61 -19.64
CA GLY A 76 1.14 -4.45 -19.50
C GLY A 76 0.62 -4.77 -18.09
N ASP A 77 1.45 -4.56 -17.07
CA ASP A 77 1.19 -4.80 -15.66
C ASP A 77 0.50 -3.55 -15.10
N ASN A 78 -0.84 -3.58 -15.08
CA ASN A 78 -1.68 -2.43 -14.71
C ASN A 78 -1.69 -2.15 -13.19
N GLY A 79 -0.66 -2.57 -12.44
CA GLY A 79 -0.54 -2.45 -10.98
C GLY A 79 -0.50 -3.80 -10.26
N PRO A 80 -0.82 -3.86 -8.96
CA PRO A 80 -0.57 -5.03 -8.14
C PRO A 80 -1.38 -6.27 -8.56
N GLN A 81 -0.72 -7.44 -8.52
CA GLN A 81 -1.27 -8.75 -8.83
C GLN A 81 -1.36 -9.58 -7.54
N ARG A 82 -2.52 -10.20 -7.31
CA ARG A 82 -2.83 -10.92 -6.05
C ARG A 82 -1.89 -12.10 -5.76
N ASN A 83 -1.31 -12.70 -6.78
CA ASN A 83 -0.43 -13.86 -6.68
C ASN A 83 1.05 -13.50 -6.44
N ARG A 84 1.44 -12.22 -6.59
CA ARG A 84 2.85 -11.81 -6.60
C ARG A 84 3.18 -10.63 -5.71
N HIS A 85 2.23 -9.71 -5.51
CA HIS A 85 2.50 -8.40 -4.92
C HIS A 85 1.87 -8.24 -3.55
N LEU A 86 1.66 -9.34 -2.79
CA LEU A 86 1.18 -9.27 -1.41
C LEU A 86 2.29 -8.65 -0.54
N VAL A 87 1.96 -7.55 0.14
CA VAL A 87 2.89 -6.83 1.00
C VAL A 87 2.61 -7.14 2.46
N ALA A 88 1.35 -7.01 2.88
CA ALA A 88 0.93 -7.31 4.24
C ALA A 88 -0.49 -7.87 4.26
N SER A 89 -0.80 -8.63 5.31
CA SER A 89 -2.16 -9.10 5.59
C SER A 89 -2.36 -9.27 7.08
N GLY A 90 -3.54 -8.92 7.56
CA GLY A 90 -3.89 -8.98 8.98
C GLY A 90 -5.38 -9.19 9.20
N VAL A 91 -5.77 -9.28 10.46
CA VAL A 91 -7.17 -9.26 10.90
C VAL A 91 -7.36 -8.04 11.78
N ALA A 92 -8.36 -7.25 11.45
CA ALA A 92 -8.69 -6.01 12.14
C ALA A 92 -10.10 -6.10 12.72
N ASP A 93 -10.30 -5.49 13.89
CA ASP A 93 -11.59 -5.44 14.56
C ASP A 93 -12.49 -4.35 13.94
N ALA A 94 -13.76 -4.38 14.35
CA ALA A 94 -14.67 -3.28 14.03
C ALA A 94 -14.12 -1.96 14.60
N HIS A 95 -14.24 -0.90 13.82
CA HIS A 95 -13.77 0.46 14.09
C HIS A 95 -12.26 0.67 14.08
N ASP A 96 -11.48 -0.39 13.81
CA ASP A 96 -10.06 -0.23 13.58
C ASP A 96 -9.79 0.64 12.36
N ARG A 97 -8.74 1.44 12.49
CA ARG A 97 -8.21 2.25 11.41
C ARG A 97 -7.14 1.46 10.69
N ILE A 98 -7.28 1.30 9.38
CA ILE A 98 -6.22 0.77 8.51
C ILE A 98 -5.38 1.95 8.05
N GLN A 99 -4.08 1.91 8.34
CA GLN A 99 -3.14 2.93 7.89
C GLN A 99 -2.07 2.29 7.01
N ILE A 100 -1.78 2.95 5.90
CA ILE A 100 -0.75 2.56 4.94
C ILE A 100 0.17 3.77 4.78
N LYS A 101 1.30 3.77 5.46
CA LYS A 101 2.28 4.84 5.37
C LYS A 101 3.29 4.47 4.30
N LEU A 102 3.54 5.37 3.36
CA LEU A 102 4.51 5.17 2.29
C LEU A 102 5.69 6.11 2.51
N THR A 103 6.90 5.59 2.38
CA THR A 103 8.12 6.37 2.50
C THR A 103 8.93 6.20 1.22
N ASN A 104 9.30 7.31 0.58
CA ASN A 104 10.25 7.30 -0.53
C ASN A 104 11.61 7.79 -0.02
N GLY A 105 12.56 6.86 0.08
CA GLY A 105 13.95 7.10 0.45
C GLY A 105 14.79 7.69 -0.69
N ASP A 106 14.34 7.62 -1.94
CA ASP A 106 15.01 8.30 -3.06
C ASP A 106 14.73 9.80 -2.99
N ALA A 107 15.77 10.60 -2.75
CA ALA A 107 15.69 12.05 -2.62
C ALA A 107 15.56 12.81 -3.95
N SER A 108 15.69 12.14 -5.09
CA SER A 108 15.73 12.73 -6.43
C SER A 108 14.53 12.34 -7.28
N ASN A 109 14.08 11.10 -7.21
CA ASN A 109 13.05 10.57 -8.09
C ASN A 109 11.72 10.38 -7.33
N ALA A 110 10.65 10.89 -7.91
CA ALA A 110 9.30 10.66 -7.40
C ALA A 110 8.80 9.27 -7.85
N ALA A 111 7.97 8.66 -7.02
CA ALA A 111 7.33 7.39 -7.32
C ALA A 111 5.80 7.52 -7.34
N VAL A 112 5.17 6.58 -8.02
CA VAL A 112 3.74 6.34 -7.99
C VAL A 112 3.51 4.93 -7.46
N VAL A 113 2.80 4.83 -6.34
CA VAL A 113 2.42 3.56 -5.73
C VAL A 113 0.99 3.24 -6.10
N ILE A 114 0.76 2.04 -6.61
CA ILE A 114 -0.59 1.52 -6.85
C ILE A 114 -0.86 0.47 -5.78
N SER A 115 -1.94 0.66 -5.03
CA SER A 115 -2.38 -0.24 -3.97
C SER A 115 -3.69 -0.92 -4.34
N LEU A 116 -3.80 -2.21 -4.06
CA LEU A 116 -5.04 -2.97 -4.05
C LEU A 116 -5.23 -3.50 -2.63
N ILE A 117 -6.29 -3.03 -1.96
CA ILE A 117 -6.68 -3.49 -0.63
C ILE A 117 -7.92 -4.37 -0.76
N GLU A 118 -7.85 -5.56 -0.20
CA GLU A 118 -8.93 -6.52 -0.13
C GLU A 118 -9.43 -6.62 1.30
N ILE A 119 -10.74 -6.49 1.49
CA ILE A 119 -11.37 -6.52 2.81
C ILE A 119 -12.46 -7.58 2.80
N ARG A 120 -12.38 -8.54 3.72
CA ARG A 120 -13.33 -9.64 3.86
C ARG A 120 -13.84 -9.69 5.31
N PRO A 121 -15.17 -9.63 5.54
CA PRO A 121 -15.72 -9.86 6.88
C PRO A 121 -15.24 -11.20 7.46
N VAL A 122 -14.91 -11.22 8.74
CA VAL A 122 -14.62 -12.45 9.50
C VAL A 122 -15.85 -12.91 10.27
#